data_AF-A0A2E3J6X8-F1
#
_entry.id   AF-A0A2E3J6X8-F1
#
_cell.length_a   1.000
_cell.length_b   1.000
_cell.length_c   1.000
_cell.angle_alpha   90.00
_cell.angle_beta   90.00
_cell.angle_gamma   90.00
#
_symmetry.space_group_name_H-M   'P 1'
#
loop_
_entity.id
_entity.type
_entity.pdbx_description
1 polymer ?
#
loop_
_entity_poly.entity_id
_entity_poly.type
_entity_poly.pdbx_seq_one_letter_code
_entity_poly.pdbx_strand_id
1 'polypeptide(L)' 'MTGFALMKMLKSFNIIPALAFFVSGNWQVLAGIMPAYWPMKMTWLADQGNPYGAYGAAGVAVNAAILLIMLRKFSRVMHR' A
#
# COMPACT_ATOMS: atom_id res chain seq x y z
N MET A 1 -4.83 -9.43 26.32
CA MET A 1 -5.15 -8.03 25.92
C MET A 1 -4.22 -7.46 24.85
N THR A 2 -3.08 -8.10 24.55
CA THR A 2 -2.11 -7.67 23.51
C THR A 2 -2.66 -7.67 22.08
N GLY A 3 -3.51 -8.64 21.72
CA GLY A 3 -4.09 -8.73 20.37
C GLY A 3 -4.98 -7.53 20.00
N PHE A 4 -5.71 -6.95 20.96
CA PHE A 4 -6.61 -5.82 20.71
C PHE A 4 -5.83 -4.51 20.49
N ALA A 5 -4.76 -4.30 21.26
CA ALA A 5 -3.86 -3.16 21.09
C ALA A 5 -3.09 -3.23 19.75
N LEU A 6 -2.61 -4.42 19.39
CA LEU A 6 -1.91 -4.66 18.11
C LEU A 6 -2.84 -4.41 16.91
N MET A 7 -4.09 -4.89 16.97
CA MET A 7 -5.09 -4.62 15.93
C MET A 7 -5.43 -3.14 15.82
N LYS A 8 -5.50 -2.40 16.94
CA LYS A 8 -5.75 -0.95 16.94
C LYS A 8 -4.58 -0.20 16.27
N MET A 9 -3.35 -0.58 16.57
CA MET A 9 -2.15 -0.03 15.91
C MET A 9 -2.12 -0.32 14.41
N LEU A 10 -2.36 -1.57 14.01
CA LEU A 10 -2.45 -1.97 12.59
C LEU A 10 -3.53 -1.17 11.84
N LYS A 11 -4.70 -0.95 12.47
CA LYS A 11 -5.75 -0.09 11.91
C LYS A 11 -5.31 1.38 11.78
N SER A 12 -4.57 1.91 12.75
CA SER A 12 -4.05 3.28 12.67
C SER A 12 -3.09 3.48 11.49
N PHE A 13 -2.27 2.48 11.13
CA PHE A 13 -1.43 2.56 9.93
C PHE A 13 -2.22 2.54 8.63
N ASN A 14 -3.37 1.85 8.59
CA ASN A 14 -4.27 1.85 7.43
C ASN A 14 -4.99 3.19 7.19
N ILE A 15 -4.82 4.18 8.07
CA ILE A 15 -5.34 5.54 7.84
C ILE A 15 -4.46 6.35 6.88
N ILE A 16 -3.21 5.93 6.65
CA ILE A 16 -2.22 6.64 5.83
C ILE A 16 -2.70 6.83 4.38
N PRO A 17 -3.26 5.81 3.68
CA PRO A 17 -3.87 6.00 2.37
C PRO A 17 -5.03 7.01 2.37
N ALA A 18 -5.86 7.03 3.42
CA ALA A 18 -6.96 7.98 3.53
C ALA A 18 -6.46 9.41 3.77
N LEU A 19 -5.39 9.59 4.55
CA LEU A 19 -4.74 10.88 4.73
C LEU A 19 -4.09 11.38 3.44
N ALA A 20 -3.57 10.46 2.61
CA ALA A 20 -3.01 10.81 1.32
C ALA A 20 -4.05 11.41 0.37
N PHE A 21 -5.35 11.22 0.58
CA PHE A 21 -6.40 11.91 -0.18
C PHE A 21 -6.30 13.45 -0.05
N PHE A 22 -5.94 13.93 1.15
CA PHE A 22 -5.91 15.36 1.46
C PHE A 22 -4.58 16.04 1.11
N VAL A 23 -3.56 15.27 0.70
CA VAL A 23 -2.26 15.81 0.30
C VAL A 23 -2.27 16.11 -1.19
N SER A 24 -2.08 17.38 -1.55
CA SER A 24 -2.00 17.82 -2.95
C SER A 24 -0.59 17.63 -3.54
N GLY A 25 -0.52 17.20 -4.80
CA GLY A 25 0.74 17.11 -5.57
C GLY A 25 1.50 15.78 -5.45
N ASN A 26 2.77 15.78 -5.90
CA ASN A 26 3.61 14.57 -6.02
C ASN A 26 3.92 13.88 -4.68
N TRP A 27 3.73 14.57 -3.55
CA TRP A 27 3.87 14.02 -2.21
C TRP A 27 2.88 12.88 -1.93
N GLN A 28 1.77 12.83 -2.66
CA GLN A 28 0.80 11.75 -2.57
C GLN A 28 1.43 10.37 -2.87
N VAL A 29 2.45 10.33 -3.74
CA VAL A 29 3.08 9.07 -4.19
C VAL A 29 3.90 8.42 -3.07
N LEU A 30 4.34 9.17 -2.05
CA LEU A 30 5.02 8.59 -0.88
C LEU A 30 4.11 7.66 -0.07
N ALA A 31 2.79 7.87 -0.12
CA ALA A 31 1.84 6.92 0.45
C ALA A 31 1.81 5.58 -0.30
N GLY A 32 2.41 5.51 -1.50
CA GLY A 32 2.61 4.29 -2.28
C GLY A 32 3.53 3.25 -1.64
N ILE A 33 4.20 3.57 -0.52
CA ILE A 33 4.82 2.57 0.37
C ILE A 33 3.77 1.59 0.90
N MET A 34 2.55 2.08 1.15
CA MET A 34 1.44 1.24 1.60
C MET A 34 0.79 0.54 0.39
N PRO A 35 0.74 -0.80 0.36
CA PRO A 35 0.15 -1.54 -0.76
C PRO A 35 -1.30 -1.14 -1.03
N ALA A 36 -2.05 -0.82 0.03
CA ALA A 36 -3.46 -0.41 -0.03
C ALA A 36 -3.68 0.98 -0.67
N TYR A 37 -2.64 1.81 -0.79
CA TYR A 37 -2.74 3.12 -1.45
C TYR A 37 -3.07 2.99 -2.94
N TRP A 38 -2.46 2.04 -3.62
CA TRP A 38 -2.60 1.87 -5.07
C TRP A 38 -4.01 1.52 -5.54
N PRO A 39 -4.71 0.51 -4.97
CA PRO A 39 -6.10 0.24 -5.36
C PRO A 39 -7.02 1.42 -5.02
N MET A 40 -6.80 2.09 -3.89
CA MET A 40 -7.57 3.28 -3.51
C MET A 40 -7.37 4.43 -4.53
N LYS A 41 -6.12 4.69 -4.95
CA LYS A 41 -5.83 5.71 -5.97
C LYS A 41 -6.40 5.35 -7.34
N MET A 42 -6.39 4.08 -7.73
CA MET A 42 -7.05 3.65 -8.97
C MET A 42 -8.55 3.93 -8.93
N THR A 43 -9.22 3.66 -7.81
CA THR A 43 -10.66 3.97 -7.67
C THR A 43 -10.93 5.48 -7.73
N TRP A 44 -10.08 6.31 -7.14
CA TRP A 44 -10.22 7.77 -7.23
C TRP A 44 -10.00 8.30 -8.64
N LEU A 45 -8.99 7.80 -9.35
CA LEU A 45 -8.74 8.21 -10.73
C LEU A 45 -9.85 7.72 -11.67
N ALA A 46 -10.38 6.52 -11.44
CA ALA A 46 -11.50 5.99 -12.20
C ALA A 46 -12.77 6.82 -12.01
N ASP A 47 -13.08 7.24 -10.78
CA ASP A 47 -14.20 8.13 -10.46
C ASP A 47 -14.06 9.50 -11.14
N GLN A 48 -12.84 10.02 -11.24
CA GLN A 48 -12.54 11.28 -11.93
C GLN A 48 -12.44 11.14 -13.46
N GLY A 49 -12.60 9.94 -14.03
CA GLY A 49 -12.40 9.68 -15.46
C GLY A 49 -10.95 9.84 -15.93
N ASN A 50 -9.99 9.88 -15.00
CA ASN A 50 -8.58 10.07 -15.28
C ASN A 50 -7.88 8.74 -15.63
N PRO A 51 -6.82 8.76 -16.47
CA PRO A 51 -6.06 7.57 -16.79
C PRO A 51 -5.37 6.99 -15.54
N TYR A 52 -5.72 5.76 -15.20
CA TYR A 52 -5.25 5.07 -13.98
C TYR A 52 -4.28 3.91 -14.25
N GLY A 53 -4.06 3.54 -15.53
CA GLY A 53 -3.27 2.35 -15.90
C GLY A 53 -1.83 2.37 -15.36
N ALA A 54 -1.15 3.52 -15.44
CA ALA A 54 0.21 3.67 -14.93
C ALA A 54 0.29 3.49 -13.41
N TYR A 55 -0.69 4.00 -12.67
CA TYR A 55 -0.78 3.82 -11.21
C TYR A 55 -1.12 2.37 -10.84
N GLY A 56 -1.92 1.69 -11.65
CA GLY A 56 -2.18 0.25 -11.47
C GLY A 56 -0.93 -0.60 -11.68
N ALA A 57 -0.16 -0.35 -12.73
CA ALA A 57 1.10 -1.03 -12.98
C ALA A 57 2.10 -0.82 -11.84
N ALA A 58 2.22 0.41 -11.34
CA ALA A 58 3.05 0.74 -10.18
C ALA A 58 2.58 -0.01 -8.91
N GLY A 59 1.27 -0.08 -8.68
CA GLY A 59 0.70 -0.83 -7.56
C GLY A 59 1.01 -2.32 -7.62
N VAL A 60 0.87 -2.94 -8.80
CA VAL A 60 1.25 -4.35 -9.01
C VAL A 60 2.74 -4.55 -8.75
N ALA A 61 3.60 -3.66 -9.26
CA ALA A 61 5.04 -3.75 -9.04
C ALA A 61 5.42 -3.65 -7.56
N VAL A 62 4.82 -2.72 -6.80
CA VAL A 62 5.06 -2.59 -5.36
C VAL A 62 4.60 -3.84 -4.61
N ASN A 63 3.38 -4.33 -4.89
CA ASN A 63 2.86 -5.53 -4.24
C ASN A 63 3.73 -6.76 -4.54
N ALA A 64 4.14 -6.96 -5.79
CA ALA A 64 5.03 -8.04 -6.19
C ALA A 64 6.40 -7.93 -5.50
N ALA A 65 6.98 -6.72 -5.42
CA ALA A 65 8.24 -6.51 -4.74
C ALA A 65 8.17 -6.89 -3.26
N ILE A 66 7.12 -6.46 -2.55
CA ILE A 66 6.91 -6.80 -1.14
C ILE A 66 6.73 -8.32 -0.97
N LEU A 67 5.93 -8.95 -1.83
CA LEU A 67 5.72 -10.39 -1.82
C LEU A 67 7.04 -11.15 -2.00
N LEU A 68 7.86 -10.74 -2.97
CA LEU A 68 9.18 -11.33 -3.24
C LEU A 68 10.15 -11.13 -2.07
N ILE A 69 10.15 -9.96 -1.42
CA ILE A 69 10.97 -9.70 -0.23
C ILE A 69 10.55 -10.63 0.91
N MET A 70 9.25 -10.74 1.18
CA MET A 70 8.73 -11.64 2.23
C MET A 70 9.05 -13.10 1.91
N LEU A 71 8.88 -13.53 0.65
CA LEU A 71 9.18 -14.89 0.22
C LEU A 71 10.66 -15.23 0.37
N ARG A 72 11.56 -14.33 -0.06
CA ARG A 72 13.01 -14.47 0.13
C ARG A 72 13.38 -14.54 1.60
N LYS A 73 12.79 -13.68 2.43
CA LYS A 73 13.03 -13.66 3.87
C LYS A 73 12.55 -14.96 4.53
N PHE A 74 11.38 -15.44 4.16
CA PHE A 74 10.80 -16.69 4.66
C PHE A 74 11.66 -17.90 4.27
N SER A 75 12.02 -18.02 2.99
CA SER A 75 12.90 -19.09 2.49
C SER A 75 14.25 -19.08 3.23
N ARG A 76 14.83 -17.89 3.47
CA ARG A 76 16.09 -17.78 4.23
C ARG A 76 15.99 -18.22 5.69
N VAL A 77 14.82 -18.04 6.32
CA VAL A 77 14.59 -18.43 7.71
C VAL A 77 14.25 -19.92 7.82
N MET A 78 13.49 -20.48 6.88
CA MET A 78 13.07 -21.90 6.88
C MET A 78 14.16 -22.86 6.40
N HIS A 79 15.10 -22.41 5.56
CA HIS A 79 16.27 -23.21 5.16
C HIS A 79 17.43 -23.12 6.16
N ARG A 80 17.16 -22.74 7.41
CA ARG A 80 18.10 -22.70 8.54
C ARG A 80 17.63 -23.63 9.63
#